data_AF-A0A8H4AJ76-F1
#
_entry.id   AF-A0A8H4AJ76-F1
#
_cell.length_a   1.000
_cell.length_b   1.000
_cell.length_c   1.000
_cell.angle_alpha   90.00
_cell.angle_beta   90.00
_cell.angle_gamma   90.00
#
_symmetry.space_group_name_H-M   'P 1'
#
loop_
_entity.id
_entity.type
_entity.pdbx_description
1 polymer ?
#
loop_
_entity_poly.entity_id
_entity_poly.type
_entity_poly.pdbx_seq_one_letter_code
_entity_poly.pdbx_strand_id
1 'polypeptide(L)'
;MWTGNKPQILAREMTQYHDKTFPFDNSQTGQFKDDPFGFWKYVERETPELAFIGKRLHSIVVNSASVERLFSDMGFIHSKR
;
A
#
# COMPACT_ATOMS: atom_id res chain seq x y z
N MET A 1 -7.20 16.82 -2.56
CA MET A 1 -8.07 15.96 -1.73
C MET A 1 -7.46 14.57 -1.71
N TRP A 2 -7.18 14.03 -0.53
CA TRP A 2 -6.50 12.73 -0.34
C TRP A 2 -7.35 11.55 -0.86
N THR A 3 -8.67 11.70 -0.79
CA THR A 3 -9.66 10.88 -1.48
C THR A 3 -10.66 11.80 -2.15
N GLY A 4 -10.97 11.59 -3.42
CA GLY A 4 -12.02 12.35 -4.13
C GLY A 4 -13.43 11.95 -3.72
N ASN A 5 -13.55 10.98 -2.82
CA ASN A 5 -14.78 10.35 -2.37
C ASN A 5 -15.17 10.76 -0.95
N LYS A 6 -16.43 10.48 -0.60
CA LYS A 6 -16.98 10.73 0.74
C LYS A 6 -16.20 9.90 1.77
N PRO A 7 -15.73 10.48 2.89
CA PRO A 7 -14.96 9.78 3.93
C PRO A 7 -15.71 8.57 4.54
N GLN A 8 -17.03 8.54 4.38
CA GLN A 8 -17.90 7.43 4.76
C GLN A 8 -17.58 6.12 4.01
N ILE A 9 -17.06 6.20 2.78
CA ILE A 9 -16.70 5.03 1.96
C ILE A 9 -15.44 4.38 2.54
N LEU A 10 -14.40 5.15 2.79
CA LEU A 10 -13.18 4.67 3.44
C LEU A 10 -13.45 4.05 4.82
N ALA A 11 -14.29 4.70 5.64
CA ALA A 11 -14.65 4.16 6.95
C ALA A 11 -15.35 2.79 6.83
N ARG A 12 -16.25 2.63 5.86
CA ARG A 12 -16.92 1.34 5.59
C ARG A 12 -15.93 0.27 5.14
N GLU A 13 -15.04 0.60 4.21
CA GLU A 13 -14.01 -0.34 3.71
C GLU A 13 -13.04 -0.75 4.83
N MET A 14 -12.66 0.18 5.71
CA MET A 14 -11.86 -0.14 6.90
C MET A 14 -12.58 -1.10 7.86
N THR A 15 -13.88 -0.91 8.08
CA THR A 15 -14.67 -1.83 8.89
C THR A 15 -14.71 -3.23 8.26
N GLN A 16 -14.90 -3.33 6.94
CA GLN A 16 -14.86 -4.60 6.22
C GLN A 16 -13.49 -5.29 6.34
N TYR A 17 -12.41 -4.53 6.28
CA TYR A 17 -11.05 -5.04 6.49
C TYR A 17 -10.85 -5.57 7.92
N HIS A 18 -11.31 -4.82 8.93
CA HIS A 18 -11.21 -5.23 10.33
C HIS A 18 -12.04 -6.49 10.63
N ASP A 19 -13.25 -6.56 10.10
CA ASP A 19 -14.18 -7.68 10.28
C ASP A 19 -13.80 -8.91 9.43
N LYS A 20 -12.78 -8.79 8.57
CA LYS A 20 -12.34 -9.81 7.61
C LYS A 20 -13.47 -10.29 6.69
N THR A 21 -14.44 -9.43 6.44
CA THR A 21 -15.52 -9.70 5.49
C THR A 21 -14.94 -9.71 4.08
N PHE A 22 -15.60 -10.39 3.13
CA PHE A 22 -15.23 -10.35 1.72
C PHE A 22 -14.92 -8.90 1.26
N PRO A 23 -13.79 -8.65 0.58
CA PRO A 23 -12.80 -9.59 0.02
C PRO A 23 -11.61 -9.96 0.94
N PHE A 24 -11.65 -9.64 2.24
CA PHE A 24 -10.53 -9.77 3.18
C PHE A 24 -10.48 -11.08 3.97
N ASP A 25 -11.26 -12.07 3.57
CA ASP A 25 -11.30 -13.37 4.23
C ASP A 25 -9.91 -14.04 4.26
N ASN A 26 -9.68 -14.87 5.27
CA ASN A 26 -8.43 -15.59 5.48
C ASN A 26 -8.05 -16.48 4.28
N SER A 27 -9.04 -16.99 3.52
CA SER A 27 -8.82 -17.76 2.28
C SER A 27 -8.27 -16.89 1.15
N GLN A 28 -8.82 -15.68 0.97
CA GLN A 28 -8.39 -14.76 -0.09
C GLN A 28 -7.02 -14.16 0.22
N THR A 29 -6.82 -13.68 1.45
CA THR A 29 -5.55 -13.11 1.91
C THR A 29 -4.40 -14.13 1.88
N GLY A 30 -4.67 -15.39 2.22
CA GLY A 30 -3.67 -16.47 2.24
C GLY A 30 -3.08 -16.84 0.88
N GLN A 31 -3.69 -16.42 -0.23
CA GLN A 31 -3.16 -16.65 -1.58
C GLN A 31 -2.03 -15.69 -1.95
N PHE A 32 -1.91 -14.55 -1.27
CA PHE A 32 -0.98 -13.47 -1.59
C PHE A 32 0.17 -13.34 -0.59
N LYS A 33 0.53 -14.41 0.15
CA LYS A 33 1.46 -14.44 1.30
C LYS A 33 2.72 -13.56 1.20
N ASP A 34 3.29 -13.41 0.01
CA ASP A 34 4.52 -12.63 -0.24
C ASP A 34 4.31 -11.48 -1.25
N ASP A 35 3.07 -11.28 -1.72
CA ASP A 35 2.73 -10.28 -2.73
C ASP A 35 1.67 -9.29 -2.21
N PRO A 36 2.06 -8.35 -1.32
CA PRO A 36 1.14 -7.33 -0.82
C PRO A 36 0.60 -6.45 -1.96
N PHE A 37 1.37 -6.23 -3.02
CA PHE A 37 0.91 -5.44 -4.17
C PHE A 37 -0.18 -6.16 -4.97
N GLY A 38 -0.03 -7.46 -5.24
CA GLY A 38 -1.08 -8.25 -5.89
C GLY A 38 -2.34 -8.37 -5.04
N PHE A 39 -2.20 -8.50 -3.73
CA PHE A 39 -3.35 -8.46 -2.82
C PHE A 39 -4.12 -7.14 -2.94
N TRP A 40 -3.44 -5.99 -2.82
CA TRP A 40 -4.11 -4.70 -2.93
C TRP A 40 -4.67 -4.43 -4.32
N LYS A 41 -4.05 -4.98 -5.37
CA LYS A 41 -4.58 -4.93 -6.74
C LYS A 41 -5.83 -5.79 -6.92
N TYR A 42 -5.91 -6.93 -6.23
CA TYR A 42 -7.09 -7.80 -6.25
C TYR A 42 -8.30 -7.13 -5.59
N VAL A 43 -8.12 -6.56 -4.39
CA VAL A 43 -9.22 -5.91 -3.65
C VAL A 43 -9.59 -4.52 -4.18
N GLU A 44 -8.79 -3.92 -5.06
CA GLU A 44 -9.05 -2.59 -5.65
C GLU A 44 -10.42 -2.46 -6.32
N ARG A 45 -10.96 -3.56 -6.88
CA ARG A 45 -12.29 -3.53 -7.52
C ARG A 45 -13.43 -3.37 -6.52
N GLU A 46 -13.26 -3.89 -5.31
CA GLU A 46 -14.27 -3.92 -4.25
C GLU A 46 -14.07 -2.76 -3.27
N THR A 47 -12.81 -2.47 -2.92
CA THR A 47 -12.42 -1.45 -1.96
C THR A 47 -11.38 -0.49 -2.53
N PRO A 48 -11.74 0.36 -3.50
CA PRO A 48 -10.78 1.20 -4.22
C PRO A 48 -10.04 2.22 -3.34
N GLU A 49 -10.68 2.79 -2.32
CA GLU A 49 -10.04 3.82 -1.48
C GLU A 49 -9.03 3.18 -0.53
N LEU A 50 -9.43 2.10 0.13
CA LEU A 50 -8.57 1.34 1.02
C LEU A 50 -7.41 0.68 0.26
N ALA A 51 -7.65 0.16 -0.95
CA ALA A 51 -6.60 -0.39 -1.80
C ALA A 51 -5.59 0.69 -2.24
N PHE A 52 -6.06 1.89 -2.56
CA PHE A 52 -5.17 3.01 -2.87
C PHE A 52 -4.25 3.36 -1.70
N ILE A 53 -4.80 3.47 -0.49
CA ILE A 53 -4.01 3.74 0.72
C ILE A 53 -3.05 2.59 1.02
N GLY A 54 -3.52 1.35 0.90
CA GLY A 54 -2.71 0.14 1.11
C GLY A 54 -1.50 0.08 0.18
N LYS A 55 -1.70 0.33 -1.13
CA LYS A 55 -0.60 0.44 -2.12
C LYS A 55 0.34 1.60 -1.81
N ARG A 56 -0.20 2.77 -1.44
CA ARG A 56 0.61 3.95 -1.09
C ARG A 56 1.50 3.67 0.12
N LEU A 57 0.96 3.07 1.18
CA LEU A 57 1.71 2.70 2.38
C LEU A 57 2.82 1.70 2.06
N HIS A 58 2.52 0.64 1.30
CA HIS A 58 3.54 -0.34 0.90
C HIS A 58 4.60 0.24 -0.04
N SER A 59 4.23 1.23 -0.87
CA SER A 59 5.19 1.98 -1.71
C SER A 59 6.06 2.96 -0.92
N ILE A 60 5.62 3.44 0.25
CA ILE A 60 6.42 4.31 1.14
C ILE A 60 7.41 3.45 1.93
N VAL A 61 7.06 2.20 2.23
CA VAL A 61 7.94 1.19 2.84
C VAL A 61 8.94 0.61 1.82
N VAL A 62 9.30 1.38 0.79
CA VAL A 62 10.56 1.15 0.06
C VAL A 62 11.69 1.59 0.99
N ASN A 63 12.07 0.64 1.85
CA ASN A 63 13.29 0.49 2.65
C ASN A 63 14.15 1.76 2.81
N SER A 64 14.39 2.20 4.05
CA SER A 64 15.43 3.19 4.36
C SER A 64 16.71 2.92 3.57
N ALA A 65 17.13 1.66 3.46
CA ALA A 65 18.33 1.31 2.71
C ALA A 65 18.26 1.62 1.20
N SER A 66 17.07 1.63 0.59
CA SER A 66 16.88 2.07 -0.80
C SER A 66 17.04 3.58 -0.94
N VAL A 67 16.52 4.34 0.02
CA VAL A 67 16.71 5.80 0.10
C VAL A 67 18.17 6.13 0.41
N GLU A 68 18.78 5.44 1.36
CA GLU A 68 20.20 5.57 1.71
C GLU A 68 21.12 5.17 0.56
N ARG A 69 20.77 4.13 -0.22
CA ARG A 69 21.50 3.77 -1.44
C ARG A 69 21.34 4.83 -2.51
N LEU A 70 20.14 5.38 -2.73
CA LEU A 70 19.91 6.47 -3.66
C LEU A 70 20.68 7.74 -3.25
N PHE A 71 20.67 8.10 -1.97
CA PHE A 71 21.44 9.23 -1.45
C PHE A 71 22.95 8.98 -1.46
N SER A 72 23.41 7.75 -1.26
CA SER A 72 24.82 7.38 -1.41
C SER A 72 25.28 7.49 -2.86
N ASP A 73 24.45 7.02 -3.81
CA ASP A 73 24.70 7.15 -5.25
C ASP A 73 24.70 8.62 -5.68
N MET A 74 23.79 9.42 -5.13
CA MET A 74 23.76 10.87 -5.36
C MET A 74 24.91 11.63 -4.66
N GLY A 75 25.41 11.09 -3.53
CA GLY A 75 26.60 11.58 -2.83
C GLY A 75 27.88 11.45 -3.66
N PHE A 76 27.97 10.45 -4.54
CA PHE A 76 29.04 10.33 -5.52
C PHE A 76 29.09 11.51 -6.51
N ILE A 77 27.93 12.11 -6.81
CA ILE A 77 27.80 13.24 -7.74
C ILE A 77 28.05 14.58 -7.04
N HIS A 78 27.80 14.66 -5.73
CA HIS A 78 27.90 15.91 -4.95
C HIS A 78 29.16 16.04 -4.08
N SER A 79 29.93 14.96 -3.88
CA SER A 79 31.21 15.07 -3.20
C SER A 79 32.20 15.77 -4.13
N LYS A 80 32.46 17.06 -3.88
CA LYS A 80 33.60 17.74 -4.51
C LYS A 80 34.87 16.98 -4.13
N ARG A 81 35.64 16.61 -5.15
CA ARG A 81 37.01 16.11 -5.00
C ARG A 81 37.88 17.15 -4.30
#